data_AF-A0A1L9VWL2-F1
#
_entry.id   AF-A0A1L9VWL2-F1
#
_cell.length_a   1.000
_cell.length_b   1.000
_cell.length_c   1.000
_cell.angle_alpha   90.00
_cell.angle_beta   90.00
_cell.angle_gamma   90.00
#
_symmetry.space_group_name_H-M   'P 1'
#
loop_
_entity.id
_entity.type
_entity.pdbx_description
1 polymer ?
#
loop_
_entity_poly.entity_id
_entity_poly.type
_entity_poly.pdbx_seq_one_letter_code
_entity_poly.pdbx_strand_id
1 'polypeptide(L)'
;MSYKHAAAQGAFGDALIQALTPIGLGQALQPNAGAIIKVVLEIAVSESQLKLQSDVRFWLWQGQGKVNIVFTLTVDRQNPRIWIEKWESAGDREHRTQQVTVYRGANNRIYTTGDLLTIEFPNLFLRNTSCPKEAYIQFPQDVLENLAIPIWLAQKFDV
;
A
#
# COMPACT_ATOMS: atom_id res chain seq x y z
N MET A 1 -1.76 -3.65 -23.59
CA MET A 1 -0.66 -3.42 -22.64
C MET A 1 -1.22 -3.54 -21.19
N SER A 2 -1.72 -4.72 -20.78
CA SER A 2 -2.66 -4.84 -19.63
C SER A 2 -2.28 -5.85 -18.53
N TYR A 3 -1.37 -6.80 -18.79
CA TYR A 3 -1.13 -7.92 -17.86
C TYR A 3 -0.31 -7.55 -16.62
N LYS A 4 0.62 -6.60 -16.72
CA LYS A 4 1.53 -6.24 -15.61
C LYS A 4 0.87 -5.41 -14.52
N HIS A 5 -0.11 -4.59 -14.88
CA HIS A 5 -0.87 -3.77 -13.93
C HIS A 5 -1.81 -4.64 -13.09
N ALA A 6 -2.49 -5.59 -13.74
CA ALA A 6 -3.35 -6.57 -13.07
C ALA A 6 -2.59 -7.50 -12.11
N ALA A 7 -1.38 -7.95 -12.47
CA ALA A 7 -0.57 -8.80 -11.59
C ALA A 7 -0.11 -8.08 -10.30
N ALA A 8 0.26 -6.80 -10.41
CA ALA A 8 0.64 -5.98 -9.25
C ALA A 8 -0.56 -5.68 -8.34
N GLN A 9 -1.74 -5.40 -8.93
CA GLN A 9 -3.00 -5.27 -8.18
C GLN A 9 -3.43 -6.55 -7.49
N GLY A 10 -3.30 -7.70 -8.15
CA GLY A 10 -3.61 -9.01 -7.56
C GLY A 10 -2.70 -9.36 -6.39
N ALA A 11 -1.38 -9.38 -6.60
CA ALA A 11 -0.42 -9.81 -5.58
C ALA A 11 -0.42 -8.91 -4.33
N PHE A 12 -0.59 -7.59 -4.49
CA PHE A 12 -0.70 -6.69 -3.34
C PHE A 12 -2.07 -6.76 -2.68
N GLY A 13 -3.16 -6.87 -3.47
CA GLY A 13 -4.50 -7.09 -2.93
C GLY A 13 -4.53 -8.33 -2.04
N ASP A 14 -3.92 -9.43 -2.49
CA ASP A 14 -3.79 -10.68 -1.73
C ASP A 14 -2.91 -10.51 -0.49
N ALA A 15 -1.75 -9.83 -0.60
CA ALA A 15 -0.89 -9.54 0.54
C ALA A 15 -1.57 -8.64 1.58
N LEU A 16 -2.37 -7.67 1.14
CA LEU A 16 -3.17 -6.79 1.99
C LEU A 16 -4.27 -7.60 2.69
N ILE A 17 -5.02 -8.43 1.97
CA ILE A 17 -6.01 -9.34 2.55
C ILE A 17 -5.34 -10.27 3.58
N GLN A 18 -4.20 -10.84 3.24
CA GLN A 18 -3.45 -11.74 4.12
C GLN A 18 -2.92 -11.03 5.37
N ALA A 19 -2.40 -9.80 5.25
CA ALA A 19 -1.98 -8.98 6.39
C ALA A 19 -3.16 -8.56 7.29
N LEU A 20 -4.36 -8.42 6.72
CA LEU A 20 -5.59 -8.07 7.42
C LEU A 20 -6.37 -9.27 7.96
N THR A 21 -6.00 -10.50 7.57
CA THR A 21 -6.67 -11.75 7.99
C THR A 21 -6.50 -12.04 9.48
N PRO A 22 -5.30 -11.90 10.10
CA PRO A 22 -5.09 -12.18 11.52
C PRO A 22 -5.92 -11.31 12.49
N ILE A 23 -6.39 -10.14 12.03
CA ILE A 23 -7.21 -9.21 12.82
C ILE A 23 -8.70 -9.27 12.47
N GLY A 24 -9.13 -10.28 11.72
CA GLY A 24 -10.54 -10.52 11.39
C GLY A 24 -11.13 -9.62 10.30
N LEU A 25 -10.29 -8.87 9.58
CA LEU A 25 -10.74 -7.91 8.55
C LEU A 25 -10.61 -8.43 7.12
N GLY A 26 -10.06 -9.63 6.90
CA GLY A 26 -9.98 -10.24 5.56
C GLY A 26 -11.33 -10.36 4.84
N GLN A 27 -12.44 -10.42 5.59
CA GLN A 27 -13.81 -10.42 5.04
C GLN A 27 -14.42 -9.01 4.87
N ALA A 28 -13.92 -7.99 5.58
CA ALA A 28 -14.50 -6.64 5.59
C ALA A 28 -14.13 -5.79 4.36
N LEU A 29 -13.17 -6.26 3.55
CA LEU A 29 -12.83 -5.67 2.25
C LEU A 29 -13.67 -6.24 1.09
N GLN A 30 -14.66 -7.11 1.36
CA GLN A 30 -15.61 -7.50 0.32
C GLN A 30 -16.52 -6.31 -0.03
N PRO A 31 -16.65 -5.92 -1.31
CA PRO A 31 -17.33 -4.70 -1.75
C PRO A 31 -18.85 -4.64 -1.46
N ASN A 32 -19.42 -5.67 -0.83
CA ASN A 32 -20.87 -5.82 -0.64
C ASN A 32 -21.35 -5.74 0.82
N ALA A 33 -20.46 -5.53 1.80
CA ALA A 33 -20.89 -5.05 3.11
C ALA A 33 -20.83 -3.52 3.08
N GLY A 34 -21.80 -2.81 3.67
CA GLY A 34 -21.80 -1.34 3.80
C GLY A 34 -20.66 -0.79 4.68
N ALA A 35 -19.49 -1.42 4.67
CA ALA A 35 -18.26 -1.01 5.30
C ALA A 35 -17.76 0.27 4.62
N ILE A 36 -17.52 1.29 5.43
CA ILE A 36 -16.87 2.51 4.99
C ILE A 36 -15.42 2.13 4.64
N ILE A 37 -15.11 2.00 3.35
CA ILE A 37 -13.75 1.77 2.87
C ILE A 37 -12.94 3.05 3.14
N LYS A 38 -12.12 3.06 4.19
CA LYS A 38 -11.28 4.22 4.58
C LYS A 38 -9.87 4.22 3.99
N VAL A 39 -9.48 3.12 3.37
CA VAL A 39 -8.16 2.95 2.76
C VAL A 39 -8.33 2.71 1.29
N VAL A 40 -7.63 3.51 0.48
CA VAL A 40 -7.50 3.28 -0.95
C VAL A 40 -6.06 2.86 -1.24
N LEU A 41 -5.92 1.90 -2.14
CA LEU A 41 -4.64 1.51 -2.70
C LEU A 41 -4.62 1.91 -4.17
N GLU A 42 -3.67 2.78 -4.53
CA GLU A 42 -3.40 3.16 -5.90
C GLU A 42 -2.08 2.50 -6.33
N ILE A 43 -2.07 1.81 -7.48
CA ILE A 43 -0.87 1.14 -7.97
C ILE A 43 -0.40 1.80 -9.26
N ALA A 44 0.66 2.60 -9.16
CA ALA A 44 1.29 3.22 -10.30
C ALA A 44 2.39 2.33 -10.86
N VAL A 45 2.12 1.74 -12.02
CA VAL A 45 3.16 1.05 -12.78
C VAL A 45 3.49 1.87 -14.02
N SER A 46 4.64 2.55 -14.01
CA SER A 46 5.09 3.45 -15.11
C SER A 46 4.28 4.73 -15.28
N GLU A 47 3.54 5.14 -14.26
CA GLU A 47 2.88 6.45 -14.28
C GLU A 47 3.86 7.55 -13.84
N SER A 48 3.71 8.74 -14.42
CA SER A 48 4.48 9.90 -13.96
C SER A 48 4.10 10.24 -12.53
N GLN A 49 5.05 10.75 -11.74
CA GLN A 49 4.80 11.24 -10.38
C GLN A 49 3.64 12.25 -10.32
N LEU A 50 3.47 13.08 -11.36
CA LEU A 50 2.36 14.04 -11.45
C LEU A 50 0.98 13.37 -11.54
N LYS A 51 0.88 12.24 -12.25
CA LYS A 51 -0.37 11.49 -12.35
C LYS A 51 -0.68 10.83 -11.01
N LEU A 52 0.30 10.16 -10.41
CA LEU A 52 0.14 9.54 -9.09
C LEU A 52 -0.30 10.53 -8.02
N GLN A 53 0.29 11.74 -8.00
CA GLN A 53 -0.15 12.81 -7.08
C GLN A 53 -1.58 13.28 -7.38
N SER A 54 -1.97 13.36 -8.66
CA SER A 54 -3.35 13.70 -9.02
C SER A 54 -4.34 12.66 -8.49
N ASP A 55 -4.01 11.38 -8.58
CA ASP A 55 -4.85 10.27 -8.10
C ASP A 55 -4.92 10.26 -6.56
N VAL A 56 -3.80 10.46 -5.87
CA VAL A 56 -3.76 10.65 -4.40
C VAL A 56 -4.66 11.80 -3.96
N ARG A 57 -4.52 12.97 -4.60
CA ARG A 57 -5.34 14.15 -4.27
C ARG A 57 -6.83 13.92 -4.56
N PHE A 58 -7.14 13.24 -5.67
CA PHE A 58 -8.52 12.86 -5.97
C PHE A 58 -9.12 12.02 -4.84
N TRP A 59 -8.43 10.98 -4.39
CA TRP A 59 -8.95 10.12 -3.32
C TRP A 59 -9.07 10.84 -1.98
N LEU A 60 -8.06 11.59 -1.56
CA LEU A 60 -8.04 12.25 -0.25
C LEU A 60 -9.02 13.44 -0.17
N TRP A 61 -9.22 14.20 -1.25
CA TRP A 61 -10.11 15.38 -1.21
C TRP A 61 -11.49 15.11 -1.81
N GLN A 62 -11.56 14.49 -2.99
CA GLN A 62 -12.82 14.26 -3.70
C GLN A 62 -13.58 13.04 -3.17
N GLY A 63 -12.93 12.22 -2.32
CA GLY A 63 -13.55 11.12 -1.59
C GLY A 63 -14.61 11.54 -0.56
N GLN A 64 -14.96 12.83 -0.43
CA GLN A 64 -15.96 13.35 0.52
C GLN A 64 -15.67 12.93 1.98
N GLY A 65 -14.40 12.88 2.39
CA GLY A 65 -14.00 12.39 3.71
C GLY A 65 -14.18 10.89 3.92
N LYS A 66 -14.43 10.12 2.85
CA LYS A 66 -14.54 8.66 2.90
C LYS A 66 -13.18 7.97 2.83
N VAL A 67 -12.11 8.67 2.47
CA VAL A 67 -10.75 8.10 2.42
C VAL A 67 -9.86 8.86 3.40
N ASN A 68 -9.19 8.14 4.29
CA ASN A 68 -8.27 8.72 5.27
C ASN A 68 -6.81 8.45 4.90
N ILE A 69 -6.56 7.30 4.25
CA ILE A 69 -5.22 6.85 3.86
C ILE A 69 -5.26 6.42 2.40
N VAL A 70 -4.27 6.88 1.63
CA VAL A 70 -3.94 6.35 0.31
C VAL A 70 -2.57 5.72 0.36
N PHE A 71 -2.46 4.45 -0.03
CA PHE A 71 -1.17 3.84 -0.30
C PHE A 71 -0.86 3.93 -1.79
N THR A 72 0.37 4.26 -2.12
CA THR A 72 0.86 4.21 -3.50
C THR A 72 1.99 3.21 -3.63
N LEU A 73 1.90 2.32 -4.61
CA LEU A 73 2.97 1.40 -5.00
C LEU A 73 3.56 1.86 -6.34
N THR A 74 4.82 2.32 -6.32
CA THR A 74 5.58 2.67 -7.52
C THR A 74 6.60 1.60 -7.83
N VAL A 75 6.68 1.20 -9.10
CA VAL A 75 7.58 0.12 -9.54
C VAL A 75 8.65 0.66 -10.50
N ASP A 76 9.93 0.44 -10.18
CA ASP A 76 11.04 0.71 -11.10
C ASP A 76 11.02 -0.31 -12.24
N ARG A 77 11.10 0.15 -13.49
CA ARG A 77 11.09 -0.71 -14.69
C ARG A 77 12.48 -1.18 -15.09
N GLN A 78 13.53 -0.54 -14.57
CA GLN A 78 14.91 -0.78 -14.95
C GLN A 78 15.64 -1.60 -13.90
N ASN A 79 15.21 -1.51 -12.64
CA ASN A 79 15.80 -2.24 -11.53
C ASN A 79 14.72 -3.00 -10.72
N PRO A 80 15.08 -4.13 -10.07
CA PRO A 80 14.24 -4.77 -9.07
C PRO A 80 14.12 -3.88 -7.82
N ARG A 81 13.27 -2.87 -7.90
CA ARG A 81 12.99 -1.88 -6.86
C ARG A 81 11.53 -1.44 -6.90
N ILE A 82 10.93 -1.31 -5.72
CA ILE A 82 9.61 -0.72 -5.53
C ILE A 82 9.66 0.32 -4.41
N TRP A 83 8.74 1.29 -4.49
CA TRP A 83 8.46 2.25 -3.43
C TRP A 83 7.02 2.11 -3.01
N ILE A 84 6.80 2.01 -1.70
CA ILE A 84 5.48 2.01 -1.09
C ILE A 84 5.40 3.28 -0.26
N GLU A 85 4.45 4.15 -0.57
CA GLU A 85 4.26 5.39 0.15
C GLU A 85 2.88 5.42 0.77
N LYS A 86 2.80 6.01 1.95
CA LYS A 86 1.56 6.27 2.67
C LYS A 86 1.27 7.75 2.61
N TRP A 87 0.05 8.09 2.20
CA TRP A 87 -0.44 9.45 2.07
C TRP A 87 -1.67 9.64 2.95
N GLU A 88 -1.68 10.74 3.69
CA GLU A 88 -2.77 11.12 4.59
C GLU A 88 -3.12 12.60 4.37
N SER A 89 -4.34 12.97 4.75
CA SER A 89 -4.73 14.39 4.77
C SER A 89 -4.18 15.05 6.04
N ALA A 90 -3.44 16.16 5.89
CA ALA A 90 -3.11 17.05 7.00
C ALA A 90 -3.70 18.44 6.71
N GLY A 91 -4.91 18.68 7.22
CA GLY A 91 -5.70 19.85 6.88
C GLY A 91 -6.11 19.85 5.40
N ASP A 92 -5.85 20.96 4.70
CA ASP A 92 -6.22 21.15 3.29
C ASP A 92 -5.16 20.61 2.32
N ARG A 93 -4.27 19.70 2.73
CA ARG A 93 -3.21 19.14 1.87
C ARG A 93 -2.99 17.66 2.13
N GLU A 94 -2.64 16.94 1.08
CA GLU A 94 -2.10 15.60 1.13
C GLU A 94 -0.61 15.62 1.54
N HIS A 95 -0.25 14.73 2.45
CA HIS A 95 1.11 14.58 2.92
C HIS A 95 1.52 13.13 2.85
N ARG A 96 2.71 12.88 2.27
CA ARG A 96 3.37 11.58 2.39
C ARG A 96 3.91 11.43 3.80
N THR A 97 3.30 10.57 4.59
CA THR A 97 3.67 10.37 6.00
C THR A 97 4.66 9.22 6.20
N GLN A 98 4.68 8.25 5.28
CA GLN A 98 5.68 7.17 5.28
C GLN A 98 6.13 6.83 3.86
N GLN A 99 7.37 6.38 3.74
CA GLN A 99 7.92 5.81 2.51
C GLN A 99 8.79 4.61 2.86
N VAL A 100 8.51 3.49 2.21
CA VAL A 100 9.31 2.26 2.27
C VAL A 100 9.82 1.94 0.89
N THR A 101 11.09 1.55 0.81
CA THR A 101 11.72 1.10 -0.43
C THR A 101 12.14 -0.35 -0.25
N VAL A 102 11.69 -1.22 -1.15
CA VAL A 102 12.16 -2.60 -1.25
C VAL A 102 12.96 -2.74 -2.53
N TYR A 103 14.17 -3.28 -2.45
CA TYR A 103 15.04 -3.43 -3.61
C TYR A 103 15.96 -4.64 -3.49
N ARG A 104 16.41 -5.15 -4.63
CA ARG A 104 17.46 -6.18 -4.67
C ARG A 104 18.83 -5.53 -4.82
N GLY A 105 19.74 -5.88 -3.92
CA GLY A 105 21.14 -5.45 -3.95
C GLY A 105 21.99 -6.25 -4.93
N ALA A 106 23.22 -5.78 -5.18
CA ALA A 106 24.16 -6.44 -6.09
C ALA A 106 24.57 -7.87 -5.66
N ASN A 107 24.38 -8.21 -4.38
CA ASN A 107 24.63 -9.55 -3.84
C ASN A 107 23.40 -10.48 -3.93
N ASN A 108 22.40 -10.11 -4.75
CA ASN A 108 21.13 -10.80 -4.93
C ASN A 108 20.25 -10.91 -3.67
N ARG A 109 20.59 -10.22 -2.59
CA ARG A 109 19.72 -10.14 -1.41
C ARG A 109 18.67 -9.05 -1.58
N ILE A 110 17.50 -9.29 -1.01
CA ILE A 110 16.42 -8.31 -0.92
C ILE A 110 16.65 -7.47 0.34
N TYR A 111 16.42 -6.16 0.20
CA TYR A 111 16.57 -5.18 1.25
C TYR A 111 15.32 -4.32 1.33
N THR A 112 14.93 -4.00 2.56
CA THR A 112 13.88 -3.02 2.86
C THR A 112 14.50 -1.86 3.63
N THR A 113 14.17 -0.64 3.24
CA THR A 113 14.64 0.60 3.88
C THR A 113 13.49 1.59 4.04
N GLY A 114 13.59 2.47 5.03
CA GLY A 114 12.52 3.38 5.44
C GLY A 114 11.89 2.95 6.75
N ASP A 115 10.81 3.62 7.14
CA ASP A 115 10.09 3.33 8.38
C ASP A 115 9.25 2.05 8.26
N LEU A 116 8.87 1.47 9.40
CA LEU A 116 7.88 0.39 9.40
C LEU A 116 6.55 0.93 8.87
N LEU A 117 6.05 0.36 7.77
CA LEU A 117 4.78 0.79 7.19
C LEU A 117 3.64 0.40 8.14
N THR A 118 2.81 1.38 8.50
CA THR A 118 1.73 1.19 9.48
C THR A 118 0.41 1.81 9.04
N ILE A 119 -0.69 1.18 9.45
CA ILE A 119 -2.01 1.78 9.45
C ILE A 119 -2.47 1.94 10.89
N GLU A 120 -2.75 3.17 11.30
CA GLU A 120 -3.25 3.46 12.63
C GLU A 120 -4.70 3.02 12.74
N PHE A 121 -5.04 2.36 13.84
CA PHE A 121 -6.39 1.89 14.12
C PHE A 121 -7.47 2.99 13.95
N PRO A 122 -7.29 4.23 14.48
CA PRO A 122 -8.30 5.28 14.30
C PRO A 122 -8.54 5.67 12.85
N ASN A 123 -7.53 5.52 11.98
CA ASN A 123 -7.66 5.86 10.57
C ASN A 123 -8.51 4.84 9.80
N LEU A 124 -8.58 3.59 10.28
CA LEU A 124 -9.47 2.55 9.76
C LEU A 124 -10.87 2.61 10.36
N PHE A 125 -10.94 2.72 11.68
CA PHE A 125 -12.18 2.48 12.43
C PHE A 125 -12.89 3.76 12.90
N LEU A 126 -12.31 4.93 12.61
CA LEU A 126 -12.84 6.26 13.01
C LEU A 126 -13.13 6.40 14.51
N ARG A 127 -12.43 5.64 15.33
CA ARG A 127 -12.52 5.73 16.78
C ARG A 127 -11.18 5.42 17.41
N ASN A 128 -10.99 5.94 18.62
CA ASN A 128 -9.84 5.59 19.42
C ASN A 128 -9.86 4.11 19.80
N THR A 129 -8.66 3.60 20.04
CA THR A 129 -8.45 2.28 20.63
C THR A 129 -9.11 2.24 22.00
N SER A 130 -9.90 1.20 22.24
CA SER A 130 -10.61 0.96 23.49
C SER A 130 -9.94 -0.12 24.34
N CYS A 131 -9.09 -0.93 23.73
CA CYS A 131 -8.32 -1.98 24.41
C CYS A 131 -6.95 -2.19 23.75
N PRO A 132 -5.98 -2.82 24.45
CA PRO A 132 -4.63 -3.04 23.92
C PRO A 132 -4.56 -3.93 22.68
N LYS A 133 -5.59 -4.73 22.40
CA LYS A 133 -5.66 -5.57 21.19
C LYS A 133 -5.97 -4.76 19.93
N GLU A 134 -6.55 -3.58 20.09
CA GLU A 134 -6.76 -2.62 19.02
C GLU A 134 -5.46 -1.84 18.83
N ALA A 135 -4.60 -2.34 17.95
CA ALA A 135 -3.29 -1.76 17.68
C ALA A 135 -3.16 -1.34 16.21
N TYR A 136 -2.05 -0.68 15.90
CA TYR A 136 -1.69 -0.36 14.52
C TYR A 136 -1.48 -1.65 13.73
N ILE A 137 -1.94 -1.65 12.49
CA ILE A 137 -1.60 -2.70 11.54
C ILE A 137 -0.18 -2.42 11.07
N GLN A 138 0.72 -3.34 11.33
CA GLN A 138 2.11 -3.25 10.88
C GLN A 138 2.27 -4.15 9.66
N PHE A 139 2.99 -3.66 8.66
CA PHE A 139 3.44 -4.47 7.52
C PHE A 139 4.92 -4.80 7.75
N PRO A 140 5.22 -6.00 8.26
CA PRO A 140 6.59 -6.36 8.57
C PRO A 140 7.42 -6.48 7.29
N GLN A 141 8.74 -6.39 7.45
CA GLN A 141 9.68 -6.38 6.35
C GLN A 141 9.54 -7.60 5.42
N ASP A 142 9.44 -8.81 5.98
CA ASP A 142 9.31 -10.05 5.20
C ASP A 142 8.06 -10.06 4.32
N VAL A 143 6.94 -9.50 4.78
CA VAL A 143 5.72 -9.33 3.99
C VAL A 143 5.96 -8.42 2.79
N LEU A 144 6.65 -7.29 2.99
CA LEU A 144 6.96 -6.33 1.93
C LEU A 144 7.99 -6.89 0.92
N GLU A 145 8.93 -7.69 1.39
CA GLU A 145 9.89 -8.39 0.54
C GLU A 145 9.22 -9.48 -0.31
N ASN A 146 8.36 -10.30 0.30
CA ASN A 146 7.59 -11.33 -0.38
C ASN A 146 6.63 -10.75 -1.43
N LEU A 147 6.08 -9.56 -1.16
CA LEU A 147 5.28 -8.80 -2.10
C LEU A 147 6.08 -8.35 -3.33
N ALA A 148 7.35 -7.97 -3.16
CA ALA A 148 8.17 -7.41 -4.24
C ALA A 148 8.57 -8.47 -5.29
N ILE A 149 8.76 -9.72 -4.86
CA ILE A 149 9.18 -10.85 -5.72
C ILE A 149 8.26 -11.05 -6.94
N PRO A 150 6.94 -11.26 -6.80
CA PRO A 150 6.06 -11.49 -7.95
C PRO A 150 6.00 -10.28 -8.89
N ILE A 151 6.17 -9.05 -8.37
CA ILE A 151 6.22 -7.83 -9.18
C ILE A 151 7.45 -7.85 -10.08
N TRP A 152 8.63 -8.18 -9.53
CA TRP A 152 9.88 -8.24 -10.29
C TRP A 152 9.92 -9.41 -11.29
N LEU A 153 9.38 -10.57 -10.91
CA LEU A 153 9.19 -11.70 -11.84
C LEU A 153 8.31 -11.30 -13.02
N ALA A 154 7.21 -10.57 -12.80
CA ALA A 154 6.36 -10.04 -13.87
C ALA A 154 7.07 -9.01 -14.77
N GLN A 155 8.14 -8.38 -14.27
CA GLN A 155 9.03 -7.52 -15.05
C GLN A 155 10.12 -8.28 -15.80
N LYS A 156 10.25 -9.59 -15.56
CA LYS A 156 11.29 -10.49 -16.09
C LYS A 156 12.68 -10.22 -15.51
N PHE A 157 12.74 -9.67 -14.30
CA PHE A 157 13.98 -9.73 -13.53
C PHE A 157 14.19 -11.15 -13.02
N ASP A 158 15.42 -11.61 -13.05
CA ASP A 158 15.84 -12.87 -12.44
C ASP A 158 16.08 -12.60 -10.96
N VAL A 159 15.10 -12.91 -10.11
CA VAL A 159 15.06 -12.56 -8.68
C VAL A 159 15.06 -13.78 -7.78
#